data_AF-A0A918HFI2-F1
#
_entry.id   AF-A0A918HFI2-F1
#
_cell.length_a   1.000
_cell.length_b   1.000
_cell.length_c   1.000
_cell.angle_alpha   90.00
_cell.angle_beta   90.00
_cell.angle_gamma   90.00
#
_symmetry.space_group_name_H-M   'P 1'
#
loop_
_entity.id
_entity.type
_entity.pdbx_description
1 polymer ?
#
loop_
_entity_poly.entity_id
_entity_poly.type
_entity_poly.pdbx_seq_one_letter_code
_entity_poly.pdbx_strand_id
1 'polypeptide(L)'
;MLVAPHVSAGARSLPPPRLQHGPAQPDFRTYAGGSAFVREPREELFLLAVGNFVSQQTFYESGEERDERYARLVGELAVQDPVWTAGLLRWLRSEGNLRTASLVGAAAYVRARLETGASGGPSSRSVIDSVLQRADEPGELLAHWISSYGRNVPQPVKRGIADGVRRLYTSRSLLKYDTASKDFRFGDVLNLVHASPDPDKPWQGALFRYALDRRHHPERAAPPASDHLLTAHRALMETAAGERRAVVTGPGGSERLAAAGLTWEALAGWLGGPMDAAVWEAVIPTMAPMALLRNLRNFDEAGVSDDVAARVAARLSDASEVARSRQFPFRYLAAYQHAPSQRWASALERALSLSLANVPPLPGRTLILVDRSDSMFWDGLRAVEADPGGRGGRVRHRAGHACRAGGSGGVRLGQRRGAVRAGRAGT
;
A
#
# COMPACT_ATOMS: atom_id res chain seq x y z
N MET A 1 4.75 20.86 -22.38
CA MET A 1 5.30 19.85 -23.31
C MET A 1 6.16 18.89 -22.49
N LEU A 2 5.57 17.82 -21.96
CA LEU A 2 6.23 16.83 -21.12
C LEU A 2 5.96 15.47 -21.74
N VAL A 3 6.92 15.01 -22.54
CA VAL A 3 6.90 13.72 -23.23
C VAL A 3 7.18 12.66 -22.18
N ALA A 4 6.17 11.85 -21.86
CA ALA A 4 6.34 10.61 -21.12
C ALA A 4 7.11 9.62 -22.02
N PRO A 5 8.26 9.07 -21.61
CA PRO A 5 8.88 8.02 -22.39
C PRO A 5 8.07 6.74 -22.21
N HIS A 6 7.61 6.25 -23.35
CA HIS A 6 6.97 4.97 -23.58
C HIS A 6 7.83 3.79 -23.09
N VAL A 7 7.58 3.26 -21.89
CA VAL A 7 8.01 1.89 -21.55
C VAL A 7 6.91 0.87 -21.92
N SER A 8 5.67 1.33 -22.12
CA SER A 8 4.56 0.49 -22.63
C SER A 8 4.69 0.14 -24.12
N ALA A 9 5.63 0.73 -24.87
CA ALA A 9 5.92 0.36 -26.26
C ALA A 9 6.96 -0.76 -26.37
N GLY A 10 7.98 -0.77 -25.49
CA GLY A 10 9.05 -1.79 -25.53
C GLY A 10 8.57 -3.19 -25.13
N ALA A 11 7.54 -3.31 -24.31
CA ALA A 11 6.94 -4.60 -23.95
C ALA A 11 6.08 -5.23 -25.07
N ARG A 12 5.71 -4.47 -26.12
CA ARG A 12 4.92 -5.01 -27.25
C ARG A 12 5.77 -5.65 -28.34
N SER A 13 7.08 -5.40 -28.35
CA SER A 13 8.00 -5.88 -29.40
C SER A 13 8.99 -6.94 -28.92
N LEU A 14 8.97 -7.30 -27.63
CA LEU A 14 9.80 -8.41 -27.15
C LEU A 14 9.11 -9.73 -27.50
N PRO A 15 9.77 -10.64 -28.25
CA PRO A 15 9.26 -12.00 -28.38
C PRO A 15 9.07 -12.57 -26.97
N PRO A 16 8.03 -13.40 -26.73
CA PRO A 16 7.84 -14.00 -25.42
C PRO A 16 9.15 -14.70 -25.04
N PRO A 17 9.71 -14.44 -23.84
CA PRO A 17 10.88 -15.17 -23.40
C PRO A 17 10.51 -16.65 -23.47
N ARG A 18 11.24 -17.41 -24.29
CA ARG A 18 11.18 -18.87 -24.18
C ARG A 18 11.71 -19.18 -22.79
N LEU A 19 10.81 -19.49 -21.87
CA LEU A 19 11.18 -20.01 -20.56
C LEU A 19 11.90 -21.34 -20.80
N GLN A 20 13.22 -21.29 -20.94
CA GLN A 20 14.06 -22.47 -20.91
C GLN A 20 14.03 -22.94 -19.45
N HIS A 21 13.06 -23.79 -19.13
CA HIS A 21 13.12 -24.57 -17.91
C HIS A 21 14.29 -25.52 -18.11
N GLY A 22 15.31 -25.45 -17.24
CA GLY A 22 16.27 -26.53 -17.13
C GLY A 22 15.52 -27.87 -16.95
N PRO A 23 16.02 -28.99 -17.48
CA PRO A 23 15.37 -30.28 -17.26
C PRO A 23 15.20 -30.52 -15.76
N ALA A 24 14.09 -31.16 -15.35
CA ALA A 24 13.87 -31.56 -13.96
C ALA A 24 15.10 -32.30 -13.47
N GLN A 25 15.83 -31.73 -12.51
CA GLN A 25 16.83 -32.52 -11.81
C GLN A 25 16.08 -33.63 -11.05
N PRO A 26 16.47 -34.91 -11.20
CA PRO A 26 15.67 -36.06 -10.77
C PRO A 26 15.24 -36.07 -9.29
N ASP A 27 15.86 -35.26 -8.43
CA ASP A 27 15.76 -35.37 -6.98
C ASP A 27 14.88 -34.32 -6.28
N PHE A 28 14.35 -33.32 -6.99
CA PHE A 28 13.49 -32.32 -6.34
C PHE A 28 12.04 -32.77 -6.28
N ARG A 29 11.55 -32.94 -5.05
CA ARG A 29 10.15 -33.28 -4.75
C ARG A 29 9.43 -32.10 -4.11
N THR A 30 8.16 -31.93 -4.45
CA THR A 30 7.22 -31.13 -3.66
C THR A 30 7.05 -31.74 -2.27
N TYR A 31 6.50 -30.98 -1.32
CA TYR A 31 6.17 -31.50 0.01
C TYR A 31 5.30 -32.76 -0.03
N ALA A 32 4.37 -32.86 -0.99
CA ALA A 32 3.53 -34.04 -1.19
C ALA A 32 4.23 -35.19 -1.96
N GLY A 33 5.55 -35.10 -2.18
CA GLY A 33 6.36 -36.16 -2.80
C GLY A 33 6.32 -36.24 -4.32
N GLY A 34 5.55 -35.39 -5.00
CA GLY A 34 5.51 -35.32 -6.47
C GLY A 34 6.71 -34.59 -7.06
N SER A 35 7.09 -34.90 -8.30
CA SER A 35 8.21 -34.25 -9.01
C SER A 35 8.03 -32.74 -9.11
N ALA A 36 9.12 -31.99 -8.87
CA ALA A 36 9.13 -30.53 -8.91
C ALA A 36 10.24 -30.01 -9.85
N PHE A 37 10.08 -28.75 -10.28
CA PHE A 37 11.11 -28.00 -11.00
C PHE A 37 11.65 -26.90 -10.09
N VAL A 38 12.97 -26.72 -10.11
CA VAL A 38 13.61 -25.55 -9.48
C VAL A 38 13.35 -24.35 -10.37
N ARG A 39 12.90 -23.24 -9.78
CA ARG A 39 12.65 -21.99 -10.51
C ARG A 39 13.97 -21.25 -10.70
N GLU A 40 14.07 -20.53 -11.81
CA GLU A 40 15.18 -19.62 -12.02
C GLU A 40 15.16 -18.49 -10.97
N PRO A 41 16.33 -17.99 -10.50
CA PRO A 41 16.38 -17.01 -9.39
C PRO A 41 15.51 -15.77 -9.61
N ARG A 42 15.39 -15.28 -10.85
CA ARG A 42 14.54 -14.13 -11.19
C ARG A 42 13.05 -14.44 -11.02
N GLU A 43 12.64 -15.61 -11.46
CA GLU A 43 11.25 -16.04 -11.35
C GLU A 43 10.88 -16.32 -9.90
N GLU A 44 11.77 -16.99 -9.16
CA GLU A 44 11.61 -17.20 -7.73
C GLU A 44 11.51 -15.88 -6.97
N LEU A 45 12.43 -14.93 -7.20
CA LEU A 45 12.39 -13.63 -6.55
C LEU A 45 11.11 -12.86 -6.90
N PHE A 46 10.67 -12.88 -8.15
CA PHE A 46 9.42 -12.22 -8.54
C PHE A 46 8.21 -12.82 -7.81
N LEU A 47 8.07 -14.14 -7.80
CA LEU A 47 6.96 -14.83 -7.14
C LEU A 47 6.99 -14.65 -5.63
N LEU A 48 8.18 -14.70 -5.01
CA LEU A 48 8.35 -14.38 -3.60
C LEU A 48 7.96 -12.93 -3.33
N ALA A 49 8.43 -11.97 -4.12
CA ALA A 49 8.12 -10.56 -3.91
C ALA A 49 6.61 -10.26 -3.99
N VAL A 50 5.90 -10.87 -4.96
CA VAL A 50 4.47 -10.63 -5.18
C VAL A 50 3.58 -11.47 -4.26
N GLY A 51 4.03 -12.67 -3.91
CA GLY A 51 3.33 -13.58 -3.00
C GLY A 51 3.60 -13.29 -1.52
N ASN A 52 4.67 -12.56 -1.17
CA ASN A 52 5.04 -12.22 0.21
C ASN A 52 4.18 -11.07 0.74
N PHE A 53 2.90 -11.35 0.96
CA PHE A 53 2.13 -10.62 1.94
C PHE A 53 2.70 -10.97 3.32
N VAL A 54 3.57 -10.09 3.82
CA VAL A 54 4.23 -10.14 5.13
C VAL A 54 3.32 -10.77 6.19
N SER A 55 3.88 -11.74 6.93
CA SER A 55 3.25 -12.53 7.99
C SER A 55 2.15 -13.53 7.59
N GLN A 56 1.91 -13.80 6.30
CA GLN A 56 1.07 -14.94 5.94
C GLN A 56 1.87 -16.24 6.03
N GLN A 57 1.58 -17.05 7.04
CA GLN A 57 1.97 -18.46 7.09
C GLN A 57 1.36 -19.14 5.86
N THR A 58 2.21 -19.62 4.95
CA THR A 58 1.73 -20.51 3.88
C THR A 58 1.84 -21.95 4.38
N PHE A 59 1.07 -22.86 3.81
CA PHE A 59 1.00 -24.26 4.26
C PHE A 59 2.39 -24.96 4.33
N TYR A 60 3.41 -24.43 3.64
CA TYR A 60 4.71 -25.09 3.47
C TYR A 60 5.93 -24.34 4.03
N GLU A 61 5.83 -23.05 4.38
CA GLU A 61 7.01 -22.25 4.79
C GLU A 61 6.62 -21.21 5.85
N SER A 62 7.47 -21.06 6.87
CA SER A 62 7.30 -20.05 7.91
C SER A 62 7.55 -18.64 7.37
N GLY A 63 7.10 -17.61 8.11
CA GLY A 63 7.30 -16.22 7.70
C GLY A 63 8.76 -15.78 7.66
N GLU A 64 9.58 -16.27 8.59
CA GLU A 64 10.99 -15.86 8.79
C GLU A 64 11.91 -16.45 7.72
N GLU A 65 11.83 -17.76 7.47
CA GLU A 65 12.61 -18.44 6.43
C GLU A 65 12.36 -17.82 5.04
N ARG A 66 11.12 -17.43 4.77
CA ARG A 66 10.74 -16.78 3.51
C ARG A 66 11.35 -15.39 3.37
N ASP A 67 11.40 -14.62 4.46
CA ASP A 67 11.97 -13.28 4.47
C ASP A 67 13.50 -13.32 4.30
N GLU A 68 14.18 -14.29 4.93
CA GLU A 68 15.61 -14.54 4.72
C GLU A 68 15.91 -14.95 3.28
N ARG A 69 15.11 -15.86 2.73
CA ARG A 69 15.23 -16.30 1.33
C ARG A 69 15.04 -15.14 0.35
N TYR A 70 14.05 -14.28 0.61
CA TYR A 70 13.83 -13.06 -0.17
C TYR A 70 15.06 -12.14 -0.13
N ALA A 71 15.58 -11.83 1.06
CA ALA A 71 16.75 -10.96 1.21
C ALA A 71 18.00 -11.53 0.53
N ARG A 72 18.23 -12.85 0.64
CA ARG A 72 19.33 -13.55 -0.03
C ARG A 72 19.24 -13.45 -1.55
N LEU A 73 18.09 -13.76 -2.14
CA LEU A 73 17.89 -13.68 -3.60
C LEU A 73 18.04 -12.25 -4.11
N VAL A 74 17.53 -11.26 -3.37
CA VAL A 74 17.76 -9.85 -3.71
C VAL A 74 19.25 -9.51 -3.66
N GLY A 75 19.96 -9.91 -2.62
CA GLY A 75 21.39 -9.64 -2.46
C GLY A 75 22.24 -10.26 -3.58
N GLU A 76 21.96 -11.50 -3.95
CA GLU A 76 22.61 -12.20 -5.06
C GLU A 76 22.39 -11.47 -6.39
N LEU A 77 21.12 -11.20 -6.74
CA LEU A 77 20.77 -10.55 -7.99
C LEU A 77 21.15 -9.06 -8.02
N ALA A 78 21.29 -8.41 -6.86
CA ALA A 78 21.82 -7.05 -6.78
C ALA A 78 23.26 -6.93 -7.29
N VAL A 79 24.04 -8.01 -7.21
CA VAL A 79 25.42 -8.07 -7.70
C VAL A 79 25.46 -8.61 -9.13
N GLN A 80 24.71 -9.68 -9.43
CA GLN A 80 24.74 -10.36 -10.73
C GLN A 80 23.94 -9.61 -11.82
N ASP A 81 22.76 -9.07 -11.48
CA ASP A 81 21.93 -8.28 -12.39
C ASP A 81 21.34 -7.05 -11.67
N PRO A 82 22.19 -6.02 -11.41
CA PRO A 82 21.80 -4.85 -10.66
C PRO A 82 20.69 -4.03 -11.34
N VAL A 83 20.62 -4.05 -12.68
CA VAL A 83 19.65 -3.27 -13.45
C VAL A 83 18.26 -3.90 -13.32
N TRP A 84 18.15 -5.21 -13.54
CA TRP A 84 16.89 -5.91 -13.42
C TRP A 84 16.36 -5.86 -11.97
N THR A 85 17.23 -6.09 -11.00
CA THR A 85 16.85 -6.08 -9.57
C THR A 85 16.34 -4.71 -9.12
N ALA A 86 17.05 -3.63 -9.48
CA ALA A 86 16.57 -2.27 -9.21
C ALA A 86 15.24 -1.97 -9.92
N GLY A 87 15.06 -2.47 -11.15
CA GLY A 87 13.82 -2.36 -11.91
C GLY A 87 12.66 -3.06 -11.20
N LEU A 88 12.87 -4.28 -10.71
CA LEU A 88 11.88 -5.04 -9.93
C LEU A 88 11.49 -4.28 -8.66
N LEU A 89 12.45 -3.81 -7.87
CA LEU A 89 12.17 -3.10 -6.61
C LEU A 89 11.36 -1.82 -6.83
N ARG A 90 11.70 -1.05 -7.87
CA ARG A 90 10.92 0.12 -8.28
C ARG A 90 9.50 -0.29 -8.68
N TRP A 91 9.37 -1.32 -9.53
CA TRP A 91 8.08 -1.80 -10.00
C TRP A 91 7.19 -2.29 -8.86
N LEU A 92 7.76 -3.06 -7.91
CA LEU A 92 7.06 -3.52 -6.71
C LEU A 92 6.45 -2.33 -5.97
N ARG A 93 7.21 -1.23 -5.80
CA ARG A 93 6.68 -0.06 -5.12
C ARG A 93 5.65 0.71 -5.96
N SER A 94 5.89 0.90 -7.25
CA SER A 94 5.08 1.79 -8.08
C SER A 94 3.83 1.11 -8.62
N GLU A 95 4.00 0.06 -9.42
CA GLU A 95 2.92 -0.60 -10.16
C GLU A 95 2.37 -1.78 -9.39
N GLY A 96 3.24 -2.56 -8.74
CA GLY A 96 2.83 -3.65 -7.85
C GLY A 96 2.16 -3.16 -6.57
N ASN A 97 2.44 -1.91 -6.15
CA ASN A 97 1.96 -1.31 -4.90
C ASN A 97 2.27 -2.15 -3.64
N LEU A 98 3.39 -2.88 -3.68
CA LEU A 98 3.92 -3.76 -2.63
C LEU A 98 5.00 -3.03 -1.84
N ARG A 99 4.54 -2.32 -0.79
CA ARG A 99 5.38 -1.49 0.06
C ARG A 99 6.51 -2.27 0.74
N THR A 100 6.19 -3.22 1.60
CA THR A 100 7.20 -3.80 2.51
C THR A 100 8.30 -4.54 1.75
N ALA A 101 7.93 -5.38 0.78
CA ALA A 101 8.89 -6.07 -0.07
C ALA A 101 9.85 -5.09 -0.75
N SER A 102 9.34 -3.98 -1.31
CA SER A 102 10.20 -2.98 -1.96
C SER A 102 11.21 -2.32 -1.02
N LEU A 103 10.83 -2.00 0.24
CA LEU A 103 11.71 -1.36 1.21
C LEU A 103 12.79 -2.33 1.72
N VAL A 104 12.37 -3.54 2.10
CA VAL A 104 13.28 -4.61 2.57
C VAL A 104 14.25 -4.98 1.45
N GLY A 105 13.75 -5.16 0.23
CA GLY A 105 14.56 -5.49 -0.93
C GLY A 105 15.55 -4.37 -1.28
N ALA A 106 15.16 -3.10 -1.19
CA ALA A 106 16.11 -2.00 -1.40
C ALA A 106 17.22 -1.97 -0.35
N ALA A 107 16.91 -2.29 0.91
CA ALA A 107 17.91 -2.37 1.96
C ALA A 107 18.89 -3.55 1.70
N ALA A 108 18.38 -4.74 1.39
CA ALA A 108 19.18 -5.92 1.03
C ALA A 108 20.05 -5.67 -0.22
N TYR A 109 19.50 -5.01 -1.25
CA TYR A 109 20.22 -4.62 -2.46
C TYR A 109 21.45 -3.77 -2.14
N VAL A 110 21.29 -2.76 -1.30
CA VAL A 110 22.41 -1.88 -0.92
C VAL A 110 23.41 -2.60 -0.03
N ARG A 111 22.94 -3.43 0.91
CA ARG A 111 23.81 -4.20 1.81
C ARG A 111 24.77 -5.10 1.03
N ALA A 112 24.25 -5.94 0.14
CA ALA A 112 25.06 -6.89 -0.63
C ALA A 112 26.08 -6.19 -1.54
N ARG A 113 25.70 -5.06 -2.15
CA ARG A 113 26.61 -4.30 -3.02
C ARG A 113 27.73 -3.60 -2.25
N LEU A 114 27.46 -3.16 -1.02
CA LEU A 114 28.51 -2.58 -0.17
C LEU A 114 29.49 -3.63 0.33
N GLU A 115 29.02 -4.83 0.68
CA GLU A 115 29.87 -5.94 1.12
C GLU A 115 30.80 -6.45 0.00
N THR A 116 30.31 -6.45 -1.24
CA THR A 116 31.05 -6.93 -2.41
C THR A 116 31.85 -5.84 -3.14
N GLY A 117 31.69 -4.57 -2.75
CA GLY A 117 32.30 -3.43 -3.45
C GLY A 117 31.75 -3.19 -4.87
N ALA A 118 30.59 -3.75 -5.20
CA ALA A 118 30.00 -3.68 -6.53
C ALA A 118 29.48 -2.26 -6.85
N SER A 119 30.04 -1.63 -7.88
CA SER A 119 29.71 -0.26 -8.30
C SER A 119 28.92 -0.16 -9.61
N GLY A 120 28.88 -1.22 -10.42
CA GLY A 120 28.17 -1.25 -11.70
C GLY A 120 26.63 -1.24 -11.57
N GLY A 121 25.94 -0.61 -12.51
CA GLY A 121 24.47 -0.52 -12.55
C GLY A 121 23.88 0.65 -11.73
N PRO A 122 22.57 0.63 -11.44
CA PRO A 122 21.88 1.72 -10.73
C PRO A 122 22.49 1.97 -9.36
N SER A 123 22.70 3.23 -8.98
CA SER A 123 23.34 3.55 -7.70
C SER A 123 22.47 3.15 -6.51
N SER A 124 23.09 2.72 -5.40
CA SER A 124 22.42 2.42 -4.14
C SER A 124 21.51 3.57 -3.66
N ARG A 125 21.98 4.83 -3.79
CA ARG A 125 21.19 6.04 -3.50
C ARG A 125 19.90 6.09 -4.32
N SER A 126 20.00 5.87 -5.64
CA SER A 126 18.85 5.95 -6.55
C SER A 126 17.84 4.82 -6.34
N VAL A 127 18.30 3.62 -5.95
CA VAL A 127 17.40 2.49 -5.64
C VAL A 127 16.60 2.79 -4.38
N ILE A 128 17.25 3.29 -3.32
CA ILE A 128 16.59 3.68 -2.08
C ILE A 128 15.54 4.77 -2.34
N ASP A 129 15.89 5.86 -3.05
CA ASP A 129 14.91 6.91 -3.36
C ASP A 129 13.71 6.37 -4.17
N SER A 130 13.96 5.46 -5.12
CA SER A 130 12.91 4.95 -6.01
C SER A 130 11.80 4.17 -5.30
N VAL A 131 12.11 3.53 -4.17
CA VAL A 131 11.13 2.77 -3.38
C VAL A 131 10.42 3.60 -2.31
N LEU A 132 10.79 4.88 -2.15
CA LEU A 132 10.13 5.79 -1.23
C LEU A 132 9.04 6.58 -1.97
N GLN A 133 7.78 6.30 -1.65
CA GLN A 133 6.60 6.97 -2.23
C GLN A 133 5.62 7.48 -1.18
N ARG A 134 5.79 7.15 0.11
CA ARG A 134 5.02 7.71 1.24
C ARG A 134 5.94 8.27 2.31
N ALA A 135 5.48 9.31 3.00
CA ALA A 135 6.30 10.03 3.95
C ALA A 135 6.61 9.26 5.25
N ASP A 136 5.90 8.16 5.55
CA ASP A 136 6.26 7.25 6.64
C ASP A 136 7.36 6.23 6.25
N GLU A 137 7.62 6.04 4.95
CA GLU A 137 8.58 5.03 4.47
C GLU A 137 10.06 5.36 4.75
N PRO A 138 10.52 6.62 4.73
CA PRO A 138 11.85 6.99 5.21
C PRO A 138 12.17 6.44 6.61
N GLY A 139 11.24 6.60 7.55
CA GLY A 139 11.39 6.12 8.92
C GLY A 139 11.35 4.60 9.02
N GLU A 140 10.45 3.95 8.28
CA GLU A 140 10.36 2.48 8.27
C GLU A 140 11.58 1.82 7.62
N LEU A 141 12.15 2.42 6.57
CA LEU A 141 13.39 1.92 5.96
C LEU A 141 14.57 2.05 6.94
N LEU A 142 14.67 3.17 7.67
CA LEU A 142 15.67 3.32 8.73
C LEU A 142 15.48 2.29 9.84
N ALA A 143 14.23 2.09 10.29
CA ALA A 143 13.91 1.10 11.32
C ALA A 143 14.34 -0.30 10.90
N HIS A 144 13.96 -0.71 9.68
CA HIS A 144 14.35 -1.98 9.11
C HIS A 144 15.87 -2.11 9.00
N TRP A 145 16.55 -1.11 8.46
CA TRP A 145 18.02 -1.12 8.34
C TRP A 145 18.69 -1.30 9.70
N ILE A 146 18.27 -0.53 10.71
CA ILE A 146 18.87 -0.57 12.04
C ILE A 146 18.61 -1.92 12.72
N SER A 147 17.40 -2.46 12.57
CA SER A 147 17.03 -3.76 13.12
C SER A 147 17.80 -4.92 12.46
N SER A 148 17.99 -4.87 11.14
CA SER A 148 18.57 -5.99 10.38
C SER A 148 20.09 -5.91 10.23
N TYR A 149 20.66 -4.69 10.14
CA TYR A 149 22.06 -4.47 9.79
C TYR A 149 22.82 -3.60 10.79
N GLY A 150 22.16 -3.12 11.86
CA GLY A 150 22.75 -2.32 12.92
C GLY A 150 22.70 -0.81 12.70
N ARG A 151 23.15 -0.06 13.72
CA ARG A 151 22.97 1.41 13.83
C ARG A 151 23.77 2.22 12.81
N ASN A 152 24.81 1.63 12.21
CA ASN A 152 25.66 2.29 11.23
C ASN A 152 25.00 2.30 9.85
N VAL A 153 24.16 3.32 9.61
CA VAL A 153 23.48 3.50 8.31
C VAL A 153 24.48 4.06 7.27
N PRO A 154 24.75 3.36 6.16
CA PRO A 154 25.69 3.81 5.15
C PRO A 154 25.27 5.10 4.47
N GLN A 155 26.28 5.83 3.99
CA GLN A 155 26.12 7.08 3.27
C GLN A 155 25.07 7.00 2.13
N PRO A 156 25.14 6.05 1.17
CA PRO A 156 24.19 6.02 0.05
C PRO A 156 22.74 5.81 0.49
N VAL A 157 22.52 5.07 1.58
CA VAL A 157 21.19 4.88 2.19
C VAL A 157 20.68 6.21 2.73
N LYS A 158 21.49 6.91 3.54
CA LYS A 158 21.15 8.23 4.08
C LYS A 158 20.80 9.22 2.96
N ARG A 159 21.60 9.27 1.89
CA ARG A 159 21.32 10.18 0.76
C ARG A 159 20.03 9.83 0.01
N GLY A 160 19.77 8.54 -0.23
CA GLY A 160 18.56 8.11 -0.91
C GLY A 160 17.32 8.45 -0.09
N ILE A 161 17.39 8.26 1.23
CA ILE A 161 16.34 8.69 2.14
C ILE A 161 16.19 10.21 2.15
N ALA A 162 17.29 10.97 2.16
CA ALA A 162 17.25 12.43 2.12
C ALA A 162 16.56 12.96 0.83
N ASP A 163 16.78 12.31 -0.31
CA ASP A 163 16.07 12.62 -1.56
C ASP A 163 14.56 12.33 -1.43
N GLY A 164 14.21 11.17 -0.86
CA GLY A 164 12.83 10.83 -0.55
C GLY A 164 12.17 11.84 0.39
N VAL A 165 12.86 12.27 1.45
CA VAL A 165 12.40 13.30 2.41
C VAL A 165 12.09 14.62 1.69
N ARG A 166 12.99 15.11 0.83
CA ARG A 166 12.76 16.36 0.06
C ARG A 166 11.50 16.31 -0.81
N ARG A 167 11.17 15.14 -1.34
CA ARG A 167 10.00 14.92 -2.19
C ARG A 167 8.71 14.68 -1.39
N LEU A 168 8.80 13.97 -0.28
CA LEU A 168 7.64 13.41 0.43
C LEU A 168 7.21 14.24 1.63
N TYR A 169 8.10 15.03 2.24
CA TYR A 169 7.79 15.79 3.45
C TYR A 169 7.11 17.11 3.07
N THR A 170 5.82 17.15 3.36
CA THR A 170 4.91 18.27 3.19
C THR A 170 4.13 18.48 4.48
N SER A 171 3.50 19.64 4.62
CA SER A 171 2.64 19.98 5.75
C SER A 171 1.54 18.92 5.98
N ARG A 172 0.92 18.47 4.89
CA ARG A 172 -0.13 17.43 4.94
C ARG A 172 0.42 16.06 5.31
N SER A 173 1.60 15.70 4.81
CA SER A 173 2.21 14.41 5.16
C SER A 173 2.69 14.39 6.60
N LEU A 174 3.18 15.51 7.13
CA LEU A 174 3.55 15.66 8.54
C LEU A 174 2.35 15.40 9.43
N LEU A 175 1.21 16.08 9.21
CA LEU A 175 0.00 15.86 10.01
C LEU A 175 -0.50 14.41 9.96
N LYS A 176 -0.35 13.75 8.80
CA LYS A 176 -0.85 12.39 8.59
C LYS A 176 0.06 11.29 9.14
N TYR A 177 1.38 11.48 9.08
CA TYR A 177 2.35 10.39 9.28
C TYR A 177 3.31 10.61 10.46
N ASP A 178 3.45 11.83 10.98
CA ASP A 178 4.31 12.15 12.13
C ASP A 178 3.56 11.94 13.47
N THR A 179 3.27 10.69 13.80
CA THR A 179 2.53 10.30 15.02
C THR A 179 3.45 9.67 16.07
N ALA A 180 3.04 9.74 17.34
CA ALA A 180 3.79 9.15 18.46
C ALA A 180 3.91 7.61 18.39
N SER A 181 3.05 6.95 17.61
CA SER A 181 3.08 5.50 17.38
C SER A 181 4.15 5.04 16.39
N LYS A 182 4.91 5.95 15.78
CA LYS A 182 5.98 5.61 14.84
C LYS A 182 7.33 5.55 15.56
N ASP A 183 8.08 4.49 15.31
CA ASP A 183 9.44 4.32 15.87
C ASP A 183 10.39 5.44 15.44
N PHE A 184 10.28 5.85 14.17
CA PHE A 184 10.99 7.01 13.63
C PHE A 184 9.98 8.08 13.22
N ARG A 185 10.04 9.21 13.92
CA ARG A 185 9.29 10.41 13.59
C ARG A 185 10.06 11.29 12.61
N PHE A 186 9.40 12.27 12.01
CA PHE A 186 10.02 13.08 10.95
C PHE A 186 11.30 13.78 11.44
N GLY A 187 11.30 14.30 12.66
CA GLY A 187 12.49 14.89 13.28
C GLY A 187 13.66 13.91 13.43
N ASP A 188 13.39 12.65 13.79
CA ASP A 188 14.43 11.62 13.91
C ASP A 188 15.06 11.31 12.54
N VAL A 189 14.22 11.18 11.51
CA VAL A 189 14.67 10.94 10.14
C VAL A 189 15.54 12.10 9.66
N LEU A 190 15.08 13.35 9.84
CA LEU A 190 15.82 14.55 9.46
C LEU A 190 17.20 14.62 10.13
N ASN A 191 17.28 14.30 11.42
CA ASN A 191 18.54 14.28 12.18
C ASN A 191 19.50 13.18 11.71
N LEU A 192 19.00 11.99 11.38
CA LEU A 192 19.85 10.87 10.99
C LEU A 192 20.43 10.98 9.58
N VAL A 193 19.64 11.54 8.65
CA VAL A 193 20.01 11.60 7.23
C VAL A 193 20.50 12.98 6.81
N HIS A 194 20.38 13.99 7.68
CA HIS A 194 20.77 15.38 7.44
C HIS A 194 20.20 15.94 6.12
N ALA A 195 18.91 15.69 5.86
CA ALA A 195 18.26 16.16 4.64
C ALA A 195 18.19 17.69 4.62
N SER A 196 18.86 18.32 3.66
CA SER A 196 18.68 19.76 3.40
C SER A 196 17.36 20.00 2.65
N PRO A 197 16.69 21.14 2.87
CA PRO A 197 15.53 21.54 2.08
C PRO A 197 15.85 21.59 0.58
N ASP A 198 14.84 21.34 -0.22
CA ASP A 198 14.86 21.51 -1.67
C ASP A 198 14.96 23.02 -2.02
N PRO A 199 15.95 23.46 -2.80
CA PRO A 199 16.10 24.87 -3.19
C PRO A 199 14.85 25.45 -3.87
N ASP A 200 14.07 24.62 -4.57
CA ASP A 200 12.85 25.04 -5.27
C ASP A 200 11.62 25.12 -4.33
N LYS A 201 11.79 24.78 -3.04
CA LYS A 201 10.74 24.80 -2.01
C LYS A 201 11.14 25.70 -0.84
N PRO A 202 11.04 27.03 -0.98
CA PRO A 202 11.46 27.97 0.07
C PRO A 202 10.74 27.75 1.42
N TRP A 203 9.54 27.18 1.41
CA TRP A 203 8.77 26.83 2.59
C TRP A 203 9.32 25.61 3.36
N GLN A 204 10.07 24.71 2.70
CA GLN A 204 10.42 23.40 3.27
C GLN A 204 11.39 23.50 4.44
N GLY A 205 12.27 24.51 4.45
CA GLY A 205 13.15 24.76 5.59
C GLY A 205 12.39 25.08 6.88
N ALA A 206 11.31 25.86 6.80
CA ALA A 206 10.46 26.15 7.95
C ALA A 206 9.67 24.91 8.41
N LEU A 207 9.19 24.10 7.46
CA LEU A 207 8.54 22.82 7.77
C LEU A 207 9.50 21.86 8.49
N PHE A 208 10.75 21.74 8.04
CA PHE A 208 11.73 20.85 8.65
C PHE A 208 12.08 21.28 10.08
N ARG A 209 12.26 22.58 10.31
CA ARG A 209 12.42 23.13 11.67
C ARG A 209 11.22 22.78 12.55
N TYR A 210 10.01 22.99 12.07
CA TYR A 210 8.81 22.64 12.82
C TYR A 210 8.72 21.13 13.14
N ALA A 211 9.11 20.26 12.20
CA ALA A 211 9.15 18.80 12.43
C ALA A 211 10.19 18.40 13.49
N LEU A 212 11.35 19.06 13.51
CA LEU A 212 12.39 18.88 14.52
C LEU A 212 11.93 19.36 15.89
N ASP A 213 11.33 20.56 15.97
CA ASP A 213 10.81 21.11 17.21
C ASP A 213 9.70 20.22 17.78
N ARG A 214 8.75 19.75 16.96
CA ARG A 214 7.71 18.80 17.39
C ARG A 214 8.26 17.51 18.01
N ARG A 215 9.48 17.12 17.63
CA ARG A 215 10.12 15.91 18.11
C ARG A 215 10.95 16.16 19.37
N HIS A 216 11.73 17.23 19.39
CA HIS A 216 12.75 17.45 20.43
C HIS A 216 12.40 18.57 21.42
N HIS A 217 11.56 19.51 21.03
CA HIS A 217 11.12 20.68 21.81
C HIS A 217 9.61 20.94 21.62
N PRO A 218 8.74 19.94 21.89
CA PRO A 218 7.31 20.03 21.58
C PRO A 218 6.62 21.22 22.26
N GLU A 219 7.12 21.66 23.41
CA GLU A 219 6.63 22.82 24.16
C GLU A 219 6.88 24.16 23.45
N ARG A 220 7.86 24.23 22.55
CA ARG A 220 8.18 25.43 21.74
C ARG A 220 7.74 25.32 20.29
N ALA A 221 7.31 24.12 19.85
CA ALA A 221 7.00 23.85 18.47
C ALA A 221 5.83 24.72 17.98
N ALA A 222 6.11 25.68 17.11
CA ALA A 222 5.12 26.55 16.48
C ALA A 222 5.08 26.32 14.97
N PRO A 223 3.88 26.15 14.37
CA PRO A 223 3.79 26.00 12.93
C PRO A 223 4.31 27.28 12.24
N PRO A 224 4.95 27.16 11.06
CA PRO A 224 5.33 28.33 10.29
C PRO A 224 4.12 29.21 10.00
N ALA A 225 4.18 30.51 10.29
CA ALA A 225 3.05 31.42 10.12
C ALA A 225 2.52 31.50 8.67
N SER A 226 3.40 31.25 7.68
CA SER A 226 3.03 31.18 6.27
C SER A 226 2.35 29.86 5.88
N ASP A 227 2.30 28.87 6.76
CA ASP A 227 1.66 27.57 6.51
C ASP A 227 0.25 27.56 7.08
N HIS A 228 -0.72 27.89 6.22
CA HIS A 228 -2.13 27.92 6.58
C HIS A 228 -2.67 26.57 7.07
N LEU A 229 -2.19 25.44 6.51
CA LEU A 229 -2.66 24.11 6.89
C LEU A 229 -2.25 23.78 8.32
N LEU A 230 -0.97 23.97 8.65
CA LEU A 230 -0.46 23.68 9.99
C LEU A 230 -1.01 24.65 11.03
N THR A 231 -1.20 25.91 10.65
CA THR A 231 -1.79 26.94 11.52
C THR A 231 -3.26 26.63 11.81
N ALA A 232 -4.06 26.32 10.78
CA ALA A 232 -5.45 25.90 10.95
C ALA A 232 -5.58 24.60 11.76
N HIS A 233 -4.67 23.64 11.53
CA HIS A 233 -4.62 22.41 12.31
C HIS A 233 -4.36 22.69 13.79
N ARG A 234 -3.38 23.54 14.13
CA ARG A 234 -3.08 23.91 15.51
C ARG A 234 -4.27 24.58 16.19
N ALA A 235 -4.87 25.58 15.54
CA ALA A 235 -6.05 26.27 16.06
C ALA A 235 -7.22 25.29 16.33
N LEU A 236 -7.42 24.32 15.44
CA LEU A 236 -8.40 23.27 15.65
C LEU A 236 -8.05 22.38 16.85
N MET A 237 -6.80 21.92 16.98
CA MET A 237 -6.38 21.08 18.10
C MET A 237 -6.53 21.78 19.47
N GLU A 238 -6.36 23.10 19.51
CA GLU A 238 -6.49 23.93 20.72
C GLU A 238 -7.95 24.22 21.12
N THR A 239 -8.95 23.79 20.34
CA THR A 239 -10.37 23.97 20.68
C THR A 239 -10.74 23.22 21.97
N ALA A 240 -11.43 23.92 22.87
CA ALA A 240 -11.92 23.38 24.14
C ALA A 240 -12.87 22.19 23.93
N ALA A 241 -12.77 21.16 24.76
CA ALA A 241 -13.51 19.90 24.59
C ALA A 241 -15.03 20.10 24.42
N GLY A 242 -15.64 21.02 25.17
CA GLY A 242 -17.07 21.33 25.09
C GLY A 242 -17.52 21.97 23.78
N GLU A 243 -16.61 22.57 23.02
CA GLU A 243 -16.91 23.29 21.77
C GLU A 243 -16.65 22.44 20.52
N ARG A 244 -15.84 21.38 20.64
CA ARG A 244 -15.37 20.56 19.50
C ARG A 244 -16.51 20.07 18.61
N ARG A 245 -17.60 19.59 19.22
CA ARG A 245 -18.76 19.12 18.48
C ARG A 245 -19.40 20.23 17.65
N ALA A 246 -19.66 21.38 18.26
CA ALA A 246 -20.27 22.53 17.58
C ALA A 246 -19.37 23.05 16.44
N VAL A 247 -18.05 23.00 16.63
CA VAL A 247 -17.05 23.32 15.60
C VAL A 247 -17.12 22.38 14.40
N VAL A 248 -17.42 21.10 14.62
CA VAL A 248 -17.52 20.07 13.58
C VAL A 248 -18.86 20.11 12.86
N THR A 249 -19.97 20.19 13.60
CA THR A 249 -21.33 20.05 13.05
C THR A 249 -21.97 21.39 12.68
N GLY A 250 -21.37 22.51 13.09
CA GLY A 250 -21.85 23.84 12.75
C GLY A 250 -21.55 24.26 11.31
N PRO A 251 -22.03 25.45 10.89
CA PRO A 251 -21.77 25.99 9.57
C PRO A 251 -20.27 26.05 9.24
N GLY A 252 -19.90 25.56 8.05
CA GLY A 252 -18.51 25.54 7.59
C GLY A 252 -17.63 24.46 8.24
N GLY A 253 -18.23 23.50 8.97
CA GLY A 253 -17.48 22.46 9.69
C GLY A 253 -16.63 21.60 8.75
N SER A 254 -17.17 21.21 7.60
CA SER A 254 -16.46 20.41 6.60
C SER A 254 -15.23 21.12 6.05
N GLU A 255 -15.39 22.40 5.68
CA GLU A 255 -14.34 23.26 5.16
C GLU A 255 -13.24 23.48 6.20
N ARG A 256 -13.63 23.65 7.47
CA ARG A 256 -12.69 23.81 8.58
C ARG A 256 -11.86 22.55 8.81
N LEU A 257 -12.49 21.37 8.77
CA LEU A 257 -11.80 20.09 8.87
C LEU A 257 -10.82 19.88 7.69
N ALA A 258 -11.25 20.22 6.47
CA ALA A 258 -10.40 20.17 5.28
C ALA A 258 -9.20 21.12 5.37
N ALA A 259 -9.45 22.37 5.80
CA ALA A 259 -8.43 23.40 5.97
C ALA A 259 -7.40 23.05 7.05
N ALA A 260 -7.82 22.31 8.08
CA ALA A 260 -6.95 21.76 9.11
C ALA A 260 -6.30 20.40 8.73
N GLY A 261 -6.65 19.84 7.57
CA GLY A 261 -6.16 18.53 7.13
C GLY A 261 -6.50 17.39 8.10
N LEU A 262 -7.58 17.52 8.88
CA LEU A 262 -7.94 16.54 9.89
C LEU A 262 -8.59 15.33 9.22
N THR A 263 -8.03 14.13 9.45
CA THR A 263 -8.62 12.89 8.95
C THR A 263 -9.74 12.42 9.87
N TRP A 264 -10.64 11.55 9.37
CA TRP A 264 -11.72 11.00 10.19
C TRP A 264 -11.17 10.19 11.39
N GLU A 265 -10.04 9.50 11.22
CA GLU A 265 -9.39 8.74 12.31
C GLU A 265 -8.93 9.68 13.43
N ALA A 266 -8.30 10.79 13.06
CA ALA A 266 -7.83 11.79 14.02
C ALA A 266 -9.00 12.56 14.65
N LEU A 267 -10.04 12.86 13.86
CA LEU A 267 -11.28 13.47 14.33
C LEU A 267 -11.96 12.64 15.41
N ALA A 268 -12.07 11.31 15.23
CA ALA A 268 -12.69 10.44 16.23
C ALA A 268 -11.97 10.50 17.59
N GLY A 269 -10.64 10.51 17.58
CA GLY A 269 -9.85 10.65 18.81
C GLY A 269 -9.93 12.05 19.43
N TRP A 270 -9.86 13.11 18.61
CA TRP A 270 -9.89 14.50 19.07
C TRP A 270 -11.27 14.92 19.57
N LEU A 271 -12.36 14.45 18.95
CA LEU A 271 -13.72 14.81 19.34
C LEU A 271 -14.04 14.38 20.78
N GLY A 272 -13.52 13.22 21.21
CA GLY A 272 -13.77 12.68 22.56
C GLY A 272 -15.23 12.25 22.80
N GLY A 273 -16.02 12.10 21.74
CA GLY A 273 -17.43 11.74 21.76
C GLY A 273 -17.82 10.85 20.57
N PRO A 274 -19.11 10.48 20.44
CA PRO A 274 -19.55 9.55 19.41
C PRO A 274 -19.42 10.13 17.99
N MET A 275 -19.05 9.28 17.04
CA MET A 275 -19.15 9.56 15.60
C MET A 275 -20.59 9.24 15.13
N ASP A 276 -21.53 10.10 15.49
CA ASP A 276 -22.93 10.00 15.05
C ASP A 276 -23.15 10.57 13.63
N ALA A 277 -24.39 10.50 13.13
CA ALA A 277 -24.75 10.98 11.80
C ALA A 277 -24.22 12.40 11.53
N ALA A 278 -24.48 13.37 12.41
CA ALA A 278 -24.10 14.77 12.17
C ALA A 278 -22.57 14.94 12.01
N VAL A 279 -21.79 14.22 12.81
CA VAL A 279 -20.32 14.24 12.72
C VAL A 279 -19.83 13.56 11.44
N TRP A 280 -20.40 12.40 11.09
CA TRP A 280 -20.05 11.72 9.84
C TRP A 280 -20.38 12.57 8.62
N GLU A 281 -21.58 13.16 8.59
CA GLU A 281 -22.04 14.01 7.49
C GLU A 281 -21.15 15.24 7.31
N ALA A 282 -20.59 15.80 8.40
CA ALA A 282 -19.62 16.89 8.33
C ALA A 282 -18.28 16.47 7.70
N VAL A 283 -17.77 15.27 7.99
CA VAL A 283 -16.45 14.83 7.51
C VAL A 283 -16.48 14.14 6.13
N ILE A 284 -17.58 13.46 5.77
CA ILE A 284 -17.76 12.71 4.51
C ILE A 284 -17.34 13.49 3.25
N PRO A 285 -17.68 14.79 3.07
CA PRO A 285 -17.30 15.55 1.87
C PRO A 285 -15.79 15.58 1.63
N THR A 286 -15.00 15.57 2.70
CA THR A 286 -13.53 15.70 2.65
C THR A 286 -12.81 14.34 2.60
N MET A 287 -13.53 13.25 2.82
CA MET A 287 -12.96 11.90 2.85
C MET A 287 -12.51 11.45 1.45
N ALA A 288 -11.35 10.78 1.43
CA ALA A 288 -10.85 10.10 0.24
C ALA A 288 -11.69 8.85 -0.08
N PRO A 289 -11.78 8.41 -1.36
CA PRO A 289 -12.61 7.26 -1.75
C PRO A 289 -12.36 5.99 -0.94
N MET A 290 -11.10 5.68 -0.62
CA MET A 290 -10.77 4.50 0.20
C MET A 290 -11.26 4.62 1.65
N ALA A 291 -11.30 5.84 2.19
CA ALA A 291 -11.83 6.07 3.53
C ALA A 291 -13.36 5.91 3.54
N LEU A 292 -14.04 6.39 2.50
CA LEU A 292 -15.49 6.15 2.32
C LEU A 292 -15.78 4.64 2.24
N LEU A 293 -15.05 3.93 1.38
CA LEU A 293 -15.24 2.50 1.13
C LEU A 293 -15.07 1.64 2.40
N ARG A 294 -14.17 2.02 3.31
CA ARG A 294 -13.91 1.31 4.57
C ARG A 294 -14.92 1.62 5.67
N ASN A 295 -15.69 2.69 5.54
CA ASN A 295 -16.58 3.20 6.59
C ASN A 295 -18.07 3.08 6.24
N LEU A 296 -18.44 2.44 5.12
CA LEU A 296 -19.85 2.29 4.72
C LEU A 296 -20.73 1.69 5.83
N ARG A 297 -20.24 0.64 6.52
CA ARG A 297 -20.93 0.05 7.68
C ARG A 297 -21.10 1.06 8.82
N ASN A 298 -20.07 1.85 9.10
CA ASN A 298 -20.12 2.87 10.17
C ASN A 298 -21.12 3.97 9.82
N PHE A 299 -21.27 4.32 8.54
CA PHE A 299 -22.28 5.28 8.09
C PHE A 299 -23.70 4.73 8.27
N ASP A 300 -23.91 3.43 8.02
CA ASP A 300 -25.18 2.75 8.30
C ASP A 300 -25.49 2.75 9.80
N GLU A 301 -24.54 2.32 10.63
CA GLU A 301 -24.70 2.23 12.09
C GLU A 301 -24.93 3.60 12.75
N ALA A 302 -24.31 4.66 12.23
CA ALA A 302 -24.48 6.01 12.74
C ALA A 302 -25.78 6.69 12.28
N GLY A 303 -26.51 6.10 11.33
CA GLY A 303 -27.75 6.66 10.79
C GLY A 303 -27.53 7.85 9.85
N VAL A 304 -26.46 7.85 9.05
CA VAL A 304 -26.22 8.87 8.01
C VAL A 304 -27.40 8.89 7.02
N SER A 305 -27.88 10.09 6.72
CA SER A 305 -29.06 10.31 5.85
C SER A 305 -28.90 9.71 4.46
N ASP A 306 -30.03 9.36 3.84
CA ASP A 306 -30.04 8.77 2.50
C ASP A 306 -29.51 9.74 1.43
N ASP A 307 -29.71 11.05 1.60
CA ASP A 307 -29.14 12.06 0.71
C ASP A 307 -27.61 12.06 0.75
N VAL A 308 -27.02 11.95 1.94
CA VAL A 308 -25.56 11.85 2.09
C VAL A 308 -25.06 10.50 1.57
N ALA A 309 -25.78 9.43 1.86
CA ALA A 309 -25.46 8.09 1.35
C ALA A 309 -25.47 8.06 -0.18
N ALA A 310 -26.48 8.66 -0.83
CA ALA A 310 -26.57 8.79 -2.27
C ALA A 310 -25.36 9.55 -2.85
N ARG A 311 -24.91 10.63 -2.19
CA ARG A 311 -23.69 11.35 -2.59
C ARG A 311 -22.43 10.49 -2.46
N VAL A 312 -22.31 9.69 -1.40
CA VAL A 312 -21.19 8.75 -1.23
C VAL A 312 -21.22 7.68 -2.33
N ALA A 313 -22.39 7.09 -2.60
CA ALA A 313 -22.58 6.08 -3.64
C ALA A 313 -22.24 6.63 -5.03
N ALA A 314 -22.66 7.85 -5.35
CA ALA A 314 -22.32 8.54 -6.58
C ALA A 314 -20.79 8.74 -6.73
N ARG A 315 -20.12 9.20 -5.67
CA ARG A 315 -18.64 9.35 -5.68
C ARG A 315 -17.91 8.03 -5.85
N LEU A 316 -18.36 6.96 -5.18
CA LEU A 316 -17.71 5.65 -5.26
C LEU A 316 -17.87 4.99 -6.63
N SER A 317 -18.94 5.31 -7.36
CA SER A 317 -19.26 4.75 -8.68
C SER A 317 -18.95 5.69 -9.85
N ASP A 318 -18.32 6.85 -9.58
CA ASP A 318 -17.83 7.77 -10.58
C ASP A 318 -16.60 7.21 -11.32
N ALA A 319 -16.63 7.26 -12.65
CA ALA A 319 -15.58 6.66 -13.47
C ALA A 319 -14.21 7.34 -13.28
N SER A 320 -14.20 8.65 -13.07
CA SER A 320 -12.96 9.41 -12.88
C SER A 320 -12.34 9.12 -11.50
N GLU A 321 -13.16 9.01 -10.46
CA GLU A 321 -12.77 8.63 -9.11
C GLU A 321 -12.21 7.20 -9.09
N VAL A 322 -12.92 6.24 -9.69
CA VAL A 322 -12.48 4.84 -9.75
C VAL A 322 -11.14 4.73 -10.48
N ALA A 323 -10.99 5.36 -11.65
CA ALA A 323 -9.73 5.35 -12.40
C ALA A 323 -8.57 5.98 -11.62
N ARG A 324 -8.80 7.14 -11.00
CA ARG A 324 -7.80 7.88 -10.22
C ARG A 324 -7.41 7.16 -8.93
N SER A 325 -8.36 6.46 -8.30
CA SER A 325 -8.14 5.73 -7.04
C SER A 325 -7.22 4.51 -7.20
N ARG A 326 -7.12 3.96 -8.42
CA ARG A 326 -6.41 2.71 -8.75
C ARG A 326 -6.78 1.55 -7.80
N GLN A 327 -7.99 1.56 -7.26
CA GLN A 327 -8.45 0.48 -6.41
C GLN A 327 -8.63 -0.79 -7.23
N PHE A 328 -8.20 -1.91 -6.65
CA PHE A 328 -8.43 -3.22 -7.24
C PHE A 328 -9.88 -3.68 -7.04
N PRO A 329 -10.45 -4.47 -7.98
CA PRO A 329 -11.82 -4.96 -7.89
C PRO A 329 -12.17 -5.64 -6.56
N PHE A 330 -11.22 -6.38 -5.96
CA PHE A 330 -11.44 -7.09 -4.70
C PHE A 330 -11.72 -6.14 -3.51
N ARG A 331 -11.32 -4.86 -3.59
CA ARG A 331 -11.60 -3.88 -2.53
C ARG A 331 -13.09 -3.51 -2.48
N TYR A 332 -13.72 -3.36 -3.64
CA TYR A 332 -15.16 -3.12 -3.74
C TYR A 332 -15.96 -4.36 -3.32
N LEU A 333 -15.51 -5.55 -3.71
CA LEU A 333 -16.10 -6.81 -3.26
C LEU A 333 -16.02 -6.96 -1.73
N ALA A 334 -14.88 -6.66 -1.13
CA ALA A 334 -14.72 -6.71 0.33
C ALA A 334 -15.65 -5.70 1.03
N ALA A 335 -15.79 -4.49 0.48
CA ALA A 335 -16.71 -3.50 1.03
C ALA A 335 -18.16 -3.98 0.97
N TYR A 336 -18.58 -4.57 -0.15
CA TYR A 336 -19.91 -5.16 -0.31
C TYR A 336 -20.16 -6.27 0.71
N GLN A 337 -19.17 -7.12 0.98
CA GLN A 337 -19.28 -8.20 1.98
C GLN A 337 -19.39 -7.68 3.42
N HIS A 338 -18.88 -6.47 3.71
CA HIS A 338 -18.84 -5.91 5.06
C HIS A 338 -19.88 -4.81 5.31
N ALA A 339 -20.54 -4.30 4.27
CA ALA A 339 -21.62 -3.31 4.34
C ALA A 339 -22.89 -3.89 3.68
N PRO A 340 -23.68 -4.71 4.40
CA PRO A 340 -24.79 -5.48 3.82
C PRO A 340 -26.00 -4.63 3.41
N SER A 341 -25.97 -3.31 3.65
CA SER A 341 -27.05 -2.42 3.25
C SER A 341 -27.19 -2.33 1.72
N GLN A 342 -28.42 -2.48 1.23
CA GLN A 342 -28.73 -2.45 -0.20
C GLN A 342 -28.43 -1.09 -0.84
N ARG A 343 -28.38 -0.01 -0.06
CA ARG A 343 -28.11 1.36 -0.57
C ARG A 343 -26.72 1.50 -1.20
N TRP A 344 -25.79 0.60 -0.89
CA TRP A 344 -24.43 0.59 -1.47
C TRP A 344 -24.27 -0.37 -2.64
N ALA A 345 -25.12 -1.39 -2.76
CA ALA A 345 -24.89 -2.56 -3.62
C ALA A 345 -24.66 -2.17 -5.09
N SER A 346 -25.57 -1.41 -5.68
CA SER A 346 -25.49 -0.99 -7.09
C SER A 346 -24.24 -0.13 -7.38
N ALA A 347 -23.90 0.78 -6.47
CA ALA A 347 -22.73 1.63 -6.62
C ALA A 347 -21.42 0.82 -6.52
N LEU A 348 -21.35 -0.13 -5.60
CA LEU A 348 -20.20 -1.01 -5.43
C LEU A 348 -20.02 -1.97 -6.61
N GLU A 349 -21.10 -2.52 -7.15
CA GLU A 349 -21.08 -3.35 -8.36
C GLU A 349 -20.59 -2.56 -9.57
N ARG A 350 -21.11 -1.35 -9.78
CA ARG A 350 -20.65 -0.44 -10.84
C ARG A 350 -19.17 -0.10 -10.68
N ALA A 351 -18.75 0.27 -9.48
CA ALA A 351 -17.36 0.60 -9.19
C ALA A 351 -16.42 -0.60 -9.42
N LEU A 352 -16.85 -1.81 -9.04
CA LEU A 352 -16.13 -3.06 -9.31
C LEU A 352 -15.94 -3.25 -10.81
N SER A 353 -17.01 -3.14 -11.60
CA SER A 353 -16.95 -3.26 -13.07
C SER A 353 -16.03 -2.23 -13.70
N LEU A 354 -16.11 -0.96 -13.28
CA LEU A 354 -15.22 0.11 -13.75
C LEU A 354 -13.75 -0.17 -13.39
N SER A 355 -13.49 -0.71 -12.20
CA SER A 355 -12.14 -1.00 -11.73
C SER A 355 -11.44 -2.14 -12.50
N LEU A 356 -12.20 -2.98 -13.23
CA LEU A 356 -11.62 -4.01 -14.11
C LEU A 356 -10.83 -3.39 -15.27
N ALA A 357 -11.08 -2.12 -15.62
CA ALA A 357 -10.29 -1.38 -16.59
C ALA A 357 -8.81 -1.29 -16.18
N ASN A 358 -8.53 -1.29 -14.86
CA ASN A 358 -7.18 -1.24 -14.30
C ASN A 358 -6.44 -2.58 -14.38
N VAL A 359 -7.13 -3.68 -14.73
CA VAL A 359 -6.53 -5.00 -14.88
C VAL A 359 -6.10 -5.19 -16.35
N PRO A 360 -4.80 -5.40 -16.63
CA PRO A 360 -4.31 -5.65 -17.97
C PRO A 360 -5.01 -6.86 -18.61
N PRO A 361 -5.44 -6.79 -19.87
CA PRO A 361 -5.98 -7.95 -20.56
C PRO A 361 -4.88 -8.98 -20.78
N LEU A 362 -5.22 -10.26 -20.61
CA LEU A 362 -4.34 -11.35 -21.02
C LEU A 362 -4.45 -11.51 -22.55
N PRO A 363 -3.35 -11.38 -23.31
CA PRO A 363 -3.40 -11.48 -24.77
C PRO A 363 -3.67 -12.93 -25.22
N GLY A 364 -4.26 -13.08 -26.40
CA GLY A 364 -4.51 -14.38 -27.03
C GLY A 364 -5.71 -15.14 -26.45
N ARG A 365 -5.69 -16.46 -26.59
CA ARG A 365 -6.71 -17.36 -26.03
C ARG A 365 -6.23 -17.87 -24.67
N THR A 366 -6.95 -17.49 -23.61
CA THR A 366 -6.60 -17.87 -22.24
C THR A 366 -7.60 -18.88 -21.68
N LEU A 367 -7.10 -20.04 -21.23
CA LEU A 367 -7.84 -20.99 -20.39
C LEU A 367 -7.45 -20.72 -18.93
N ILE A 368 -8.41 -20.33 -18.09
CA ILE A 368 -8.19 -20.12 -16.65
C ILE A 368 -8.65 -21.37 -15.91
N LEU A 369 -7.71 -22.02 -15.25
CA LEU A 369 -7.94 -23.20 -14.41
C LEU A 369 -7.73 -22.80 -12.96
N VAL A 370 -8.79 -22.89 -12.16
CA VAL A 370 -8.74 -22.53 -10.74
C VAL A 370 -8.69 -23.83 -9.93
N ASP A 371 -7.61 -24.00 -9.18
CA ASP A 371 -7.49 -25.08 -8.21
C ASP A 371 -8.42 -24.83 -7.03
N ARG A 372 -9.17 -25.87 -6.67
CA ARG A 372 -10.07 -25.92 -5.51
C ARG A 372 -9.77 -27.13 -4.65
N SER A 373 -8.52 -27.57 -4.62
CA SER A 373 -8.01 -28.52 -3.62
C SER A 373 -8.11 -27.92 -2.22
N ASP A 374 -8.17 -28.76 -1.19
CA ASP A 374 -8.32 -28.30 0.20
C ASP A 374 -7.17 -27.39 0.64
N SER A 375 -5.97 -27.58 0.07
CA SER A 375 -4.82 -26.70 0.26
C SER A 375 -5.09 -25.25 -0.17
N MET A 376 -6.02 -25.02 -1.12
CA MET A 376 -6.41 -23.67 -1.57
C MET A 376 -7.44 -23.00 -0.64
N PHE A 377 -8.05 -23.73 0.29
CA PHE A 377 -9.09 -23.24 1.20
C PHE A 377 -8.62 -23.15 2.66
N TRP A 378 -7.32 -23.27 2.90
CA TRP A 378 -6.76 -23.13 4.24
C TRP A 378 -6.80 -21.65 4.69
N ASP A 379 -7.91 -21.27 5.33
CA ASP A 379 -7.93 -20.15 6.26
C ASP A 379 -7.31 -20.64 7.58
N GLY A 380 -6.52 -19.80 8.27
CA GLY A 380 -5.92 -20.06 9.58
C GLY A 380 -6.95 -20.22 10.72
N LEU A 381 -7.84 -21.21 10.61
CA LEU A 381 -8.92 -21.52 11.54
C LEU A 381 -8.46 -22.27 12.79
N ARG A 382 -7.15 -22.52 12.97
CA ARG A 382 -6.60 -23.25 14.13
C ARG A 382 -5.65 -22.45 15.03
N ALA A 383 -5.42 -21.16 14.77
CA ALA A 383 -4.48 -20.36 15.57
C ALA A 383 -5.14 -19.39 16.58
N VAL A 384 -6.46 -19.46 16.81
CA VAL A 384 -7.18 -18.55 17.74
C VAL A 384 -8.05 -19.32 18.75
N GLU A 385 -7.66 -20.53 19.14
CA GLU A 385 -8.25 -21.20 20.32
C GLU A 385 -7.35 -21.10 21.56
N ALA A 386 -6.32 -20.25 21.54
CA ALA A 386 -5.46 -20.00 22.69
C ALA A 386 -5.13 -18.50 22.86
N ASP A 387 -6.14 -17.62 22.91
CA ASP A 387 -6.03 -16.34 23.63
C ASP A 387 -7.44 -15.72 23.84
N PRO A 388 -8.02 -15.74 25.06
CA PRO A 388 -9.32 -15.14 25.33
C PRO A 388 -9.28 -13.60 25.50
N GLY A 389 -8.18 -12.91 25.18
CA GLY A 389 -7.98 -11.51 25.57
C GLY A 389 -7.47 -10.54 24.50
N GLY A 390 -7.95 -10.59 23.24
CA GLY A 390 -7.40 -9.71 22.18
C GLY A 390 -8.45 -8.98 21.33
N ARG A 391 -8.68 -7.69 21.59
CA ARG A 391 -9.39 -6.79 20.67
C ARG A 391 -8.50 -6.52 19.44
N GLY A 392 -8.92 -6.92 18.24
CA GLY A 392 -8.23 -6.55 17.02
C GLY A 392 -8.86 -7.16 15.77
N GLY A 393 -9.59 -6.35 15.00
CA GLY A 393 -10.18 -6.76 13.73
C GLY A 393 -9.11 -7.09 12.68
N ARG A 394 -9.02 -8.37 12.28
CA ARG A 394 -8.22 -8.81 11.13
C ARG A 394 -9.09 -8.94 9.89
N VAL A 395 -8.69 -8.23 8.84
CA VAL A 395 -9.28 -8.25 7.50
C VAL A 395 -8.98 -9.60 6.83
N ARG A 396 -10.03 -10.28 6.34
CA ARG A 396 -9.92 -11.52 5.56
C ARG A 396 -10.07 -11.20 4.07
N HIS A 397 -9.16 -11.68 3.24
CA HIS A 397 -9.17 -11.46 1.79
C HIS A 397 -9.59 -12.74 1.05
N ARG A 398 -10.71 -12.68 0.31
CA ARG A 398 -11.07 -13.67 -0.72
C ARG A 398 -10.84 -13.03 -2.09
N ALA A 399 -10.02 -13.65 -2.93
CA ALA A 399 -9.77 -13.19 -4.29
C ALA A 399 -10.79 -13.81 -5.27
N GLY A 400 -11.44 -12.96 -6.06
CA GLY A 400 -12.20 -13.35 -7.26
C GLY A 400 -11.35 -13.13 -8.50
N HIS A 401 -11.06 -14.19 -9.24
CA HIS A 401 -10.38 -14.14 -10.54
C HIS A 401 -11.28 -14.78 -11.61
N ALA A 402 -12.05 -13.95 -12.32
CA ALA A 402 -12.58 -14.25 -13.67
C ALA A 402 -13.41 -13.06 -14.15
N CYS A 403 -12.82 -12.05 -14.81
CA CYS A 403 -13.62 -11.00 -15.44
C CYS A 403 -12.99 -10.29 -16.66
N ARG A 404 -11.82 -10.68 -17.17
CA ARG A 404 -11.29 -10.02 -18.38
C ARG A 404 -10.41 -10.90 -19.26
N ALA A 405 -11.05 -11.82 -19.97
CA ALA A 405 -10.45 -12.47 -21.14
C ALA A 405 -11.51 -12.53 -22.26
N GLY A 406 -11.19 -11.91 -23.41
CA GLY A 406 -12.01 -12.01 -24.60
C GLY A 406 -11.96 -13.44 -25.13
N GLY A 407 -13.03 -14.21 -24.88
CA GLY A 407 -13.15 -15.60 -25.34
C GLY A 407 -12.64 -16.68 -24.38
N SER A 408 -12.53 -16.41 -23.08
CA SER A 408 -12.15 -17.45 -22.10
C SER A 408 -13.32 -18.37 -21.72
N GLY A 409 -13.13 -19.69 -21.86
CA GLY A 409 -13.90 -20.70 -21.14
C GLY A 409 -13.26 -20.97 -19.78
N GLY A 410 -14.05 -21.06 -18.70
CA GLY A 410 -13.57 -21.43 -17.37
C GLY A 410 -13.80 -22.92 -17.09
N VAL A 411 -12.78 -23.64 -16.63
CA VAL A 411 -12.89 -25.05 -16.22
C VAL A 411 -12.41 -25.17 -14.76
N ARG A 412 -13.22 -25.80 -13.90
CA ARG A 412 -12.86 -26.08 -12.50
C ARG A 412 -12.05 -27.36 -12.41
N LEU A 413 -10.98 -27.32 -11.63
CA LEU A 413 -10.22 -28.51 -11.24
C LEU A 413 -10.34 -28.72 -9.72
N GLY A 414 -10.93 -29.85 -9.36
CA GLY A 414 -10.70 -30.54 -8.09
C GLY A 414 -10.39 -32.01 -8.41
N GLN A 415 -10.52 -32.92 -7.44
CA GLN A 415 -10.44 -34.37 -7.73
C GLN A 415 -11.44 -34.84 -8.80
N ARG A 416 -12.45 -34.01 -9.15
CA ARG A 416 -13.28 -34.13 -10.35
C ARG A 416 -13.37 -32.81 -11.11
N ARG A 417 -13.41 -32.88 -12.45
CA ARG A 417 -13.55 -31.72 -13.36
C ARG A 417 -15.01 -31.27 -13.46
N GLY A 418 -15.26 -29.95 -13.52
CA GLY A 418 -16.58 -29.38 -13.80
C GLY A 418 -16.50 -28.06 -14.57
N ALA A 419 -17.30 -27.88 -15.61
CA ALA A 419 -17.32 -26.65 -16.41
C ALA A 419 -18.13 -25.52 -15.73
N VAL A 420 -17.73 -24.27 -15.95
CA VAL A 420 -18.51 -23.08 -15.54
C VAL A 420 -18.80 -22.24 -16.76
N ARG A 421 -20.07 -22.04 -17.08
CA ARG A 421 -20.48 -21.03 -18.07
C ARG A 421 -20.40 -19.65 -17.42
N ALA A 422 -19.50 -18.81 -17.91
CA ALA A 422 -19.58 -17.37 -17.66
C ALA A 422 -20.69 -16.79 -18.56
N GLY A 423 -21.65 -16.09 -17.95
CA GLY A 423 -22.69 -15.37 -18.70
C GLY A 423 -22.08 -14.22 -19.50
N ARG A 424 -22.53 -14.03 -20.75
CA ARG A 424 -22.17 -12.85 -21.56
C ARG A 424 -22.73 -11.61 -20.87
N ALA A 425 -21.88 -10.65 -20.52
CA ALA A 425 -22.32 -9.29 -20.23
C ALA A 425 -22.87 -8.67 -21.52
N GLY A 426 -24.13 -8.25 -21.51
CA GLY A 426 -24.78 -7.55 -22.62
C GLY A 426 -24.11 -6.21 -22.88
N THR A 427 -24.04 -5.85 -24.16
CA THR A 427 -23.52 -4.60 -24.73
C THR A 427 -24.24 -3.36 -24.24
#